data_AF-A0A950TSZ6-F1
#
_entry.id   AF-A0A950TSZ6-F1
#
_cell.length_a   1.000
_cell.length_b   1.000
_cell.length_c   1.000
_cell.angle_alpha   90.00
_cell.angle_beta   90.00
_cell.angle_gamma   90.00
#
_symmetry.space_group_name_H-M   'P 1'
#
loop_
_entity.id
_entity.type
_entity.pdbx_description
1 polymer ?
#
loop_
_entity_poly.entity_id
_entity_poly.type
_entity_poly.pdbx_seq_one_letter_code
_entity_poly.pdbx_strand_id
1 'polypeptide(L)'
;MPVATVHLQPSLLRSLVDSGRLGRMPMGPELPRLLKTGLMALLDKYVIDRKLGPPVNVLRGELGLAPVSGLFRSYLHSPQLVLGLFLEWFAAPQPDWPPNVHLTGFVLEESPSAALTPELEESLARGPVVPFTAGSEAKRDAFFRESVQVARLAGVRALFVAKHRTPVFDQLPAHVRQAAWVPFPAVLPRCAAVVHHGGIGTLAQAVKAGLPQFVVPHAHDQPDHALRVERLGLGRSLYPEKYRAARAATILNELMASTAIRQRCREYGAQIDGAAALEKACSFLELLGRA
;
A
#
# COMPACT_ATOMS: atom_id res chain seq x y z
N MET A 1 25.02 -6.33 18.86
CA MET A 1 23.54 -6.31 18.89
C MET A 1 23.01 -6.88 17.59
N PRO A 2 22.07 -7.83 17.64
CA PRO A 2 21.35 -8.27 16.46
C PRO A 2 20.58 -7.10 15.84
N VAL A 3 20.58 -7.00 14.52
CA VAL A 3 19.86 -5.94 13.79
C VAL A 3 19.06 -6.58 12.67
N ALA A 4 17.78 -6.24 12.57
CA ALA A 4 16.92 -6.61 11.46
C ALA A 4 16.37 -5.37 10.77
N THR A 5 16.26 -5.42 9.44
CA THR A 5 15.52 -4.41 8.67
C THR A 5 14.19 -5.00 8.25
N VAL A 6 13.09 -4.27 8.43
CA VAL A 6 11.74 -4.71 8.04
C VAL A 6 11.20 -3.78 6.96
N HIS A 7 10.80 -4.33 5.82
CA HIS A 7 10.22 -3.60 4.70
C HIS A 7 8.78 -4.03 4.48
N LEU A 8 7.87 -3.05 4.48
CA LEU A 8 6.49 -3.26 4.06
C LEU A 8 6.32 -3.16 2.54
N GLN A 9 7.22 -2.42 1.88
CA GLN A 9 7.12 -2.09 0.48
C GLN A 9 8.31 -2.68 -0.31
N PRO A 10 8.07 -3.38 -1.43
CA PRO A 10 9.14 -3.98 -2.22
C PRO A 10 10.11 -2.97 -2.84
N SER A 11 9.65 -1.74 -3.10
CA SER A 11 10.44 -0.70 -3.77
C SER A 11 11.70 -0.27 -2.99
N LEU A 12 11.83 -0.65 -1.71
CA LEU A 12 13.03 -0.42 -0.89
C LEU A 12 14.15 -1.43 -1.15
N LEU A 13 13.85 -2.62 -1.68
CA LEU A 13 14.83 -3.67 -1.99
C LEU A 13 15.50 -3.50 -3.36
N ARG A 14 15.19 -2.40 -4.08
CA ARG A 14 15.74 -1.93 -5.37
C ARG A 14 16.55 -2.96 -6.18
N SER A 15 16.02 -3.33 -7.33
CA SER A 15 16.66 -4.22 -8.30
C SER A 15 16.88 -3.54 -9.66
N LEU A 16 18.00 -3.85 -10.32
CA LEU A 16 18.26 -3.52 -11.72
C LEU A 16 17.46 -4.41 -12.68
N VAL A 17 16.89 -5.53 -12.20
CA VAL A 17 16.00 -6.41 -12.95
C VAL A 17 14.57 -5.88 -12.90
N ASP A 18 13.89 -5.92 -11.75
CA ASP A 18 12.56 -5.33 -11.57
C ASP A 18 12.42 -4.64 -10.21
N SER A 19 12.44 -3.30 -10.21
CA SER A 19 12.10 -2.49 -9.03
C SER A 19 10.64 -2.03 -9.02
N GLY A 20 9.85 -2.39 -10.04
CA GLY A 20 8.50 -1.86 -10.26
C GLY A 20 8.54 -0.35 -10.52
N ARG A 21 8.17 0.47 -9.54
CA ARG A 21 8.28 1.93 -9.60
C ARG A 21 9.03 2.52 -8.40
N LEU A 22 9.81 3.56 -8.67
CA LEU A 22 10.36 4.46 -7.65
C LEU A 22 9.61 5.79 -7.73
N GLY A 23 8.62 5.98 -6.85
CA GLY A 23 7.63 7.04 -7.04
C GLY A 23 6.93 6.87 -8.38
N ARG A 24 6.91 7.91 -9.22
CA ARG A 24 6.31 7.81 -10.57
C ARG A 24 7.25 7.23 -11.63
N MET A 25 8.55 7.08 -11.33
CA MET A 25 9.54 6.61 -12.29
C MET A 25 9.37 5.12 -12.56
N PRO A 26 9.18 4.70 -13.83
CA PRO A 26 9.11 3.28 -14.18
C PRO A 26 10.51 2.66 -14.06
N MET A 27 10.65 1.65 -13.20
CA MET A 27 11.91 0.94 -12.93
C MET A 27 11.75 -0.57 -13.12
N GLY A 28 10.78 -0.96 -13.96
CA GLY A 28 10.49 -2.35 -14.31
C GLY A 28 11.45 -2.95 -15.34
N PRO A 29 11.25 -4.21 -15.77
CA PRO A 29 12.17 -4.95 -16.62
C PRO A 29 12.43 -4.30 -17.99
N GLU A 30 11.46 -3.54 -18.49
CA GLU A 30 11.52 -2.83 -19.77
C GLU A 30 12.63 -1.76 -19.85
N LEU A 31 13.08 -1.23 -18.71
CA LEU A 31 14.08 -0.16 -18.67
C LEU A 31 15.51 -0.78 -18.67
N PRO A 32 16.40 -0.40 -19.60
CA PRO A 32 17.74 -0.97 -19.70
C PRO A 32 18.55 -0.83 -18.39
N ARG A 33 19.31 -1.88 -18.04
CA ARG A 33 20.08 -1.94 -16.78
C ARG A 33 21.03 -0.76 -16.60
N LEU A 34 21.77 -0.38 -17.65
CA LEU A 34 22.71 0.76 -17.59
C LEU A 34 22.00 2.08 -17.26
N LEU A 35 20.81 2.29 -17.83
CA LEU A 35 20.01 3.48 -17.55
C LEU A 35 19.47 3.46 -16.12
N LYS A 36 19.00 2.30 -15.62
CA LYS A 36 18.61 2.14 -14.21
C LYS A 36 19.74 2.46 -13.25
N THR A 37 20.95 1.94 -13.50
CA THR A 37 22.13 2.19 -12.68
C THR A 37 22.43 3.68 -12.60
N GLY A 38 22.42 4.37 -13.74
CA GLY A 38 22.61 5.83 -13.80
C GLY A 38 21.54 6.60 -13.03
N LEU A 39 20.26 6.28 -13.25
CA LEU A 39 19.13 6.92 -12.58
C LEU A 39 19.16 6.73 -11.07
N MET A 40 19.42 5.51 -10.59
CA MET A 40 19.54 5.21 -9.16
C MET A 40 20.75 5.93 -8.54
N ALA A 41 21.91 5.91 -9.20
CA ALA A 41 23.09 6.61 -8.71
C ALA A 41 22.88 8.13 -8.60
N LEU A 42 22.21 8.74 -9.59
CA LEU A 42 21.85 10.16 -9.56
C LEU A 42 20.83 10.46 -8.45
N LEU A 43 19.79 9.63 -8.31
CA LEU A 43 18.79 9.76 -7.25
C LEU A 43 19.46 9.69 -5.87
N ASP A 44 20.34 8.73 -5.66
CA ASP A 44 21.01 8.53 -4.38
C ASP A 44 21.94 9.71 -4.07
N LYS A 45 22.80 10.09 -5.01
CA LYS A 45 23.77 11.17 -4.81
C LYS A 45 23.11 12.54 -4.59
N TYR A 46 22.11 12.88 -5.40
CA TYR A 46 21.59 14.25 -5.45
C TYR A 46 20.30 14.46 -4.65
N VAL A 47 19.56 13.40 -4.33
CA VAL A 47 18.29 13.51 -3.60
C VAL A 47 18.38 12.84 -2.24
N ILE A 48 18.73 11.56 -2.18
CA ILE A 48 18.68 10.77 -0.94
C ILE A 48 19.82 11.18 0.00
N ASP A 49 21.07 10.97 -0.40
CA ASP A 49 22.24 11.23 0.45
C ASP A 49 22.37 12.72 0.78
N ARG A 50 22.01 13.60 -0.15
CA ARG A 50 22.01 15.05 0.09
C ARG A 50 20.99 15.48 1.15
N LYS A 51 19.80 14.85 1.19
CA LYS A 51 18.73 15.23 2.14
C LYS A 51 18.81 14.48 3.45
N LEU A 52 19.09 13.18 3.42
CA LEU A 52 19.07 12.29 4.58
C LEU A 52 20.46 12.05 5.18
N GLY A 53 21.53 12.15 4.37
CA GLY A 53 22.90 11.91 4.83
C GLY A 53 23.34 12.83 5.97
N PRO A 54 23.22 14.17 5.86
CA PRO A 54 23.61 15.09 6.93
C PRO A 54 22.92 14.81 8.28
N PRO A 55 21.57 14.75 8.39
CA PRO A 55 20.94 14.49 9.68
C PRO A 55 21.29 13.11 10.24
N VAL A 56 21.44 12.08 9.40
CA VAL A 56 21.89 10.75 9.84
C VAL A 56 23.31 10.81 10.40
N ASN A 57 24.22 11.53 9.73
CA ASN A 57 25.62 11.61 10.15
C ASN A 57 25.82 12.50 11.40
N VAL A 58 24.96 13.50 11.61
CA VAL A 58 24.92 14.26 12.88
C VAL A 58 24.59 13.32 14.04
N LEU A 59 23.47 12.58 13.93
CA LEU A 59 23.06 11.62 14.97
C LEU A 59 24.13 10.55 15.21
N ARG A 60 24.78 10.06 14.14
CA ARG A 60 25.88 9.10 14.26
C ARG A 60 27.07 9.69 15.00
N GLY A 61 27.43 10.95 14.74
CA GLY A 61 28.49 11.66 15.45
C GLY A 61 28.19 11.83 16.94
N GLU A 62 26.95 12.16 17.31
CA GLU A 62 26.49 12.23 18.71
C GLU A 62 26.64 10.89 19.44
N LEU A 63 26.53 9.77 18.71
CA LEU A 63 26.71 8.41 19.21
C LEU A 63 28.15 7.88 19.06
N GLY A 64 29.11 8.69 18.59
CA GLY A 64 30.50 8.28 18.38
C GLY A 64 30.73 7.33 17.20
N LEU A 65 29.79 7.24 16.26
CA LEU A 65 29.83 6.36 15.10
C LEU A 65 30.40 7.08 13.86
N ALA A 66 31.17 6.35 13.04
CA ALA A 66 31.71 6.88 11.78
C ALA A 66 30.59 7.30 10.81
N PRO A 67 30.79 8.35 9.98
CA PRO A 67 29.79 8.78 9.01
C PRO A 67 29.54 7.69 7.95
N VAL A 68 28.34 7.69 7.38
CA VAL A 68 27.92 6.79 6.30
C VAL A 68 27.55 7.56 5.04
N SER A 69 27.65 6.88 3.91
CA SER A 69 27.20 7.36 2.58
C SER A 69 26.52 6.22 1.83
N GLY A 70 25.82 6.54 0.73
CA GLY A 70 25.09 5.55 -0.05
C GLY A 70 23.97 4.91 0.76
N LEU A 71 23.08 5.72 1.34
CA LEU A 71 22.11 5.24 2.34
C LEU A 71 21.29 4.06 1.82
N PHE A 72 20.76 4.15 0.60
CA PHE A 72 19.99 3.07 -0.01
C PHE A 72 20.84 1.96 -0.64
N ARG A 73 22.12 2.21 -0.90
CA ARG A 73 23.02 1.24 -1.53
C ARG A 73 23.68 0.31 -0.51
N SER A 74 24.06 0.85 0.64
CA SER A 74 24.94 0.16 1.60
C SER A 74 24.54 0.27 3.06
N TYR A 75 23.57 1.12 3.42
CA TYR A 75 23.21 1.34 4.83
C TYR A 75 21.80 0.87 5.21
N LEU A 76 20.85 0.94 4.29
CA LEU A 76 19.43 0.69 4.56
C LEU A 76 19.13 -0.73 5.04
N HIS A 77 19.93 -1.70 4.60
CA HIS A 77 19.68 -3.12 4.84
C HIS A 77 20.65 -3.67 5.88
N SER A 78 20.10 -4.30 6.90
CA SER A 78 20.90 -5.03 7.87
C SER A 78 21.71 -6.12 7.18
N PRO A 79 23.00 -6.29 7.53
CA PRO A 79 23.80 -7.40 7.04
C PRO A 79 23.38 -8.75 7.64
N GLN A 80 22.55 -8.76 8.69
CA GLN A 80 22.16 -9.98 9.40
C GLN A 80 20.80 -10.51 8.94
N LEU A 81 19.77 -9.66 8.89
CA LEU A 81 18.41 -10.07 8.52
C LEU A 81 17.63 -8.94 7.85
N VAL A 82 17.00 -9.23 6.71
CA VAL A 82 16.03 -8.35 6.07
C VAL A 82 14.70 -9.08 5.92
N LEU A 83 13.62 -8.54 6.46
CA LEU A 83 12.27 -9.09 6.33
C LEU A 83 11.45 -8.27 5.34
N GLY A 84 10.86 -8.94 4.36
CA GLY A 84 9.82 -8.38 3.49
C GLY A 84 8.44 -8.84 3.96
N LEU A 85 7.62 -7.93 4.47
CA LEU A 85 6.27 -8.24 4.94
C LEU A 85 5.27 -8.23 3.78
N PHE A 86 5.57 -9.02 2.75
CA PHE A 86 4.75 -9.23 1.55
C PHE A 86 5.03 -10.61 0.95
N LEU A 87 4.18 -11.05 0.03
CA LEU A 87 4.30 -12.38 -0.60
C LEU A 87 5.13 -12.32 -1.89
N GLU A 88 5.70 -13.47 -2.28
CA GLU A 88 6.49 -13.61 -3.51
C GLU A 88 5.70 -13.23 -4.78
N TRP A 89 4.42 -13.61 -4.86
CA TRP A 89 3.59 -13.20 -6.00
C TRP A 89 3.35 -11.68 -6.03
N PHE A 90 3.46 -10.99 -4.89
CA PHE A 90 3.34 -9.52 -4.84
C PHE A 90 4.64 -8.87 -5.33
N ALA A 91 5.79 -9.42 -4.92
CA ALA A 91 7.11 -9.06 -5.41
C ALA A 91 8.07 -10.24 -5.33
N ALA A 92 8.42 -10.79 -6.50
CA ALA A 92 9.31 -11.93 -6.57
C ALA A 92 10.73 -11.52 -6.15
N PRO A 93 11.46 -12.35 -5.38
CA PRO A 93 12.88 -12.15 -5.12
C PRO A 93 13.67 -11.90 -6.39
N GLN A 94 14.50 -10.86 -6.37
CA GLN A 94 15.37 -10.51 -7.48
C GLN A 94 16.79 -11.00 -7.18
N PRO A 95 17.57 -11.39 -8.20
CA PRO A 95 18.91 -11.95 -8.02
C PRO A 95 19.92 -10.96 -7.39
N ASP A 96 19.61 -9.67 -7.41
CA ASP A 96 20.40 -8.57 -6.87
C ASP A 96 19.82 -7.95 -5.60
N TRP A 97 18.81 -8.57 -4.99
CA TRP A 97 18.41 -8.25 -3.62
C TRP A 97 19.48 -8.71 -2.61
N PRO A 98 19.50 -8.15 -1.39
CA PRO A 98 20.33 -8.68 -0.33
C PRO A 98 20.06 -10.19 -0.11
N PRO A 99 21.11 -11.02 0.04
CA PRO A 99 20.96 -12.48 0.09
C PRO A 99 20.24 -12.97 1.37
N ASN A 100 20.15 -12.11 2.38
CA ASN A 100 19.50 -12.35 3.66
C ASN A 100 18.07 -11.78 3.74
N VAL A 101 17.41 -11.60 2.58
CA VAL A 101 15.99 -11.22 2.50
C VAL A 101 15.11 -12.46 2.69
N HIS A 102 14.19 -12.39 3.65
CA HIS A 102 13.15 -13.40 3.86
C HIS A 102 11.77 -12.78 3.76
N LEU A 103 10.92 -13.37 2.91
CA LEU A 103 9.54 -12.93 2.72
C LEU A 103 8.61 -13.67 3.68
N THR A 104 7.82 -12.93 4.45
CA THR A 104 6.92 -13.50 5.47
C THR A 104 5.46 -13.53 5.03
N GLY A 105 5.06 -12.59 4.16
CA GLY A 105 3.67 -12.31 3.82
C GLY A 105 3.17 -11.02 4.48
N PHE A 106 1.94 -10.62 4.16
CA PHE A 106 1.35 -9.42 4.77
C PHE A 106 1.02 -9.69 6.24
N VAL A 107 1.71 -9.01 7.14
CA VAL A 107 1.33 -8.97 8.56
C VAL A 107 0.12 -8.03 8.67
N LEU A 108 -1.02 -8.60 9.04
CA LEU A 108 -2.30 -7.89 9.15
C LEU A 108 -2.73 -7.81 10.60
N GLU A 109 -3.37 -6.69 10.95
CA GLU A 109 -4.12 -6.58 12.20
C GLU A 109 -5.43 -7.34 12.03
N GLU A 110 -5.51 -8.56 12.58
CA GLU A 110 -6.66 -9.45 12.37
C GLU A 110 -7.81 -9.21 13.36
N SER A 111 -7.66 -8.34 14.36
CA SER A 111 -8.66 -8.13 15.42
C SER A 111 -10.03 -7.70 14.86
N PRO A 112 -11.01 -8.63 14.74
CA PRO A 112 -12.37 -8.30 14.33
C PRO A 112 -13.17 -7.77 15.54
N SER A 113 -12.55 -7.71 16.73
CA SER A 113 -13.18 -7.45 18.01
C SER A 113 -13.62 -6.00 18.21
N ALA A 114 -13.20 -5.09 17.34
CA ALA A 114 -13.75 -3.74 17.35
C ALA A 114 -15.21 -3.79 16.85
N ALA A 115 -16.15 -3.68 17.78
CA ALA A 115 -17.56 -3.64 17.46
C ALA A 115 -17.86 -2.50 16.46
N LEU A 116 -18.62 -2.83 15.42
CA LEU A 116 -19.14 -1.82 14.49
C LEU A 116 -20.20 -0.96 15.22
N THR A 117 -20.28 0.32 14.87
CA THR A 117 -21.37 1.14 15.39
C THR A 117 -22.71 0.62 14.84
N PRO A 118 -23.81 0.69 15.60
CA PRO A 118 -25.12 0.21 15.13
C PRO A 118 -25.52 0.78 13.78
N GLU A 119 -25.19 2.04 13.51
CA GLU A 119 -25.51 2.74 12.25
C GLU A 119 -24.70 2.18 11.07
N LEU A 120 -23.45 1.81 11.29
CA LEU A 120 -22.61 1.19 10.28
C LEU A 120 -23.06 -0.25 10.01
N GLU A 121 -23.40 -1.01 11.05
CA GLU A 121 -23.94 -2.36 10.93
C GLU A 121 -25.25 -2.35 10.14
N GLU A 122 -26.20 -1.50 10.51
CA GLU A 122 -27.47 -1.35 9.79
C GLU A 122 -27.25 -0.95 8.33
N SER A 123 -26.30 -0.05 8.08
CA SER A 123 -25.92 0.30 6.72
C SER A 123 -25.42 -0.94 5.97
N LEU A 124 -24.43 -1.66 6.48
CA LEU A 124 -23.88 -2.85 5.80
C LEU A 124 -24.95 -3.94 5.57
N ALA A 125 -25.91 -4.09 6.48
CA ALA A 125 -27.03 -5.03 6.35
C ALA A 125 -27.97 -4.72 5.16
N ARG A 126 -28.09 -3.44 4.74
CA ARG A 126 -28.88 -3.04 3.57
C ARG A 126 -28.22 -3.37 2.22
N GLY A 127 -27.02 -3.95 2.23
CA GLY A 127 -26.27 -4.33 1.03
C GLY A 127 -24.88 -3.69 0.94
N PRO A 128 -24.12 -4.02 -0.13
CA PRO A 128 -22.71 -3.69 -0.21
C PRO A 128 -22.45 -2.19 -0.31
N VAL A 129 -21.33 -1.77 0.28
CA VAL A 129 -20.80 -0.40 0.19
C VAL A 129 -19.44 -0.39 -0.54
N VAL A 130 -19.04 0.78 -1.03
CA VAL A 130 -17.70 1.03 -1.56
C VAL A 130 -16.98 1.99 -0.62
N PRO A 131 -15.93 1.55 0.09
CA PRO A 131 -15.12 2.44 0.90
C PRO A 131 -14.23 3.33 0.04
N PHE A 132 -14.10 4.60 0.44
CA PHE A 132 -13.15 5.55 -0.13
C PHE A 132 -12.22 6.05 0.97
N THR A 133 -10.91 5.91 0.80
CA THR A 133 -9.93 6.36 1.81
C THR A 133 -8.65 6.93 1.22
N ALA A 134 -8.23 8.06 1.78
CA ALA A 134 -6.96 8.70 1.43
C ALA A 134 -5.78 8.26 2.32
N GLY A 135 -6.01 7.32 3.26
CA GLY A 135 -5.05 6.94 4.30
C GLY A 135 -5.14 7.83 5.55
N SER A 136 -4.51 7.38 6.63
CA SER A 136 -4.67 7.94 7.98
C SER A 136 -4.07 9.35 8.17
N GLU A 137 -3.12 9.74 7.31
CA GLU A 137 -2.34 10.98 7.48
C GLU A 137 -2.74 12.09 6.49
N ALA A 138 -3.59 11.78 5.51
CA ALA A 138 -3.80 12.65 4.37
C ALA A 138 -5.05 13.54 4.53
N LYS A 139 -4.86 14.86 4.59
CA LYS A 139 -5.95 15.84 4.36
C LYS A 139 -6.15 16.00 2.85
N ARG A 140 -7.19 15.38 2.30
CA ARG A 140 -7.39 15.25 0.85
C ARG A 140 -8.79 15.65 0.43
N ASP A 141 -9.18 16.89 0.74
CA ASP A 141 -10.48 17.46 0.41
C ASP A 141 -10.83 17.32 -1.08
N ALA A 142 -9.86 17.54 -1.97
CA ALA A 142 -10.07 17.39 -3.42
C ALA A 142 -10.43 15.96 -3.82
N PHE A 143 -9.80 14.94 -3.21
CA PHE A 143 -10.12 13.53 -3.47
C PHE A 143 -11.53 13.19 -3.00
N PHE A 144 -11.90 13.59 -1.78
CA PHE A 144 -13.24 13.30 -1.25
C PHE A 144 -14.33 14.04 -2.00
N ARG A 145 -14.11 15.32 -2.35
CA ARG A 145 -15.05 16.11 -3.17
C ARG A 145 -15.33 15.43 -4.50
N GLU A 146 -14.28 15.01 -5.21
CA GLU A 146 -14.43 14.29 -6.47
C GLU A 146 -15.11 12.94 -6.25
N SER A 147 -14.77 12.24 -5.17
CA SER A 147 -15.33 10.93 -4.83
C SER A 147 -16.83 10.97 -4.49
N VAL A 148 -17.37 12.09 -3.99
CA VAL A 148 -18.84 12.25 -3.86
C VAL A 148 -19.50 12.16 -5.23
N GLN A 149 -18.92 12.82 -6.24
CA GLN A 149 -19.45 12.78 -7.60
C GLN A 149 -19.24 11.40 -8.24
N VAL A 150 -18.12 10.73 -7.97
CA VAL A 150 -17.90 9.33 -8.39
C VAL A 150 -18.99 8.42 -7.82
N ALA A 151 -19.26 8.51 -6.51
CA ALA A 151 -20.26 7.68 -5.85
C ALA A 151 -21.66 7.90 -6.45
N ARG A 152 -22.03 9.16 -6.69
CA ARG A 152 -23.29 9.54 -7.33
C ARG A 152 -23.41 8.98 -8.74
N LEU A 153 -22.39 9.17 -9.59
CA LEU A 153 -22.41 8.73 -10.99
C LEU A 153 -22.33 7.21 -11.14
N ALA A 154 -21.62 6.54 -10.24
CA ALA A 154 -21.56 5.08 -10.19
C ALA A 154 -22.81 4.45 -9.57
N GLY A 155 -23.67 5.24 -8.90
CA GLY A 155 -24.86 4.75 -8.22
C GLY A 155 -24.54 3.85 -7.01
N VAL A 156 -23.41 4.09 -6.34
CA VAL A 156 -22.94 3.26 -5.21
C VAL A 156 -23.22 3.89 -3.86
N ARG A 157 -23.43 3.05 -2.86
CA ARG A 157 -23.42 3.45 -1.45
C ARG A 157 -21.97 3.59 -0.99
N ALA A 158 -21.57 4.80 -0.61
CA ALA A 158 -20.19 5.10 -0.29
C ALA A 158 -19.93 5.21 1.21
N LEU A 159 -18.80 4.68 1.66
CA LEU A 159 -18.27 4.85 3.02
C LEU A 159 -16.93 5.58 2.96
N PHE A 160 -16.91 6.84 3.38
CA PHE A 160 -15.69 7.63 3.41
C PHE A 160 -14.98 7.42 4.74
N VAL A 161 -13.75 6.90 4.67
CA VAL A 161 -12.93 6.63 5.86
C VAL A 161 -11.80 7.64 5.91
N ALA A 162 -11.97 8.63 6.79
CA ALA A 162 -11.12 9.81 6.86
C ALA A 162 -11.04 10.33 8.31
N LYS A 163 -9.85 10.23 8.92
CA LYS A 163 -9.59 10.73 10.28
C LYS A 163 -9.84 12.23 10.42
N HIS A 164 -9.44 12.99 9.40
CA HIS A 164 -9.61 14.44 9.39
C HIS A 164 -10.94 14.82 8.78
N ARG A 165 -11.74 15.61 9.52
CA ARG A 165 -12.96 16.18 8.99
C ARG A 165 -12.63 17.28 7.98
N THR A 166 -13.34 17.29 6.87
CA THR A 166 -13.20 18.27 5.78
C THR A 166 -14.58 18.88 5.50
N PRO A 167 -14.67 20.11 4.96
CA PRO A 167 -15.98 20.72 4.67
C PRO A 167 -16.86 19.90 3.72
N VAL A 168 -16.26 19.01 2.92
CA VAL A 168 -16.99 18.06 2.06
C VAL A 168 -17.94 17.17 2.87
N PHE A 169 -17.62 16.90 4.13
CA PHE A 169 -18.41 16.01 4.98
C PHE A 169 -19.56 16.72 5.72
N ASP A 170 -19.67 18.04 5.60
CA ASP A 170 -20.75 18.80 6.27
C ASP A 170 -22.10 18.65 5.53
N GLN A 171 -22.07 18.32 4.24
CA GLN A 171 -23.25 18.13 3.40
C GLN A 171 -23.10 16.90 2.52
N LEU A 172 -23.22 15.71 3.12
CA LEU A 172 -23.18 14.44 2.39
C LEU A 172 -24.58 14.02 1.92
N PRO A 173 -24.70 13.51 0.68
CA PRO A 173 -25.92 12.86 0.22
C PRO A 173 -26.28 11.64 1.08
N ALA A 174 -27.56 11.27 1.17
CA ALA A 174 -28.03 10.16 2.00
C ALA A 174 -27.39 8.78 1.70
N HIS A 175 -26.84 8.59 0.49
CA HIS A 175 -26.14 7.37 0.09
C HIS A 175 -24.64 7.36 0.43
N VAL A 176 -24.12 8.44 1.03
CA VAL A 176 -22.72 8.60 1.43
C VAL A 176 -22.65 8.76 2.94
N ARG A 177 -21.83 7.95 3.59
CA ARG A 177 -21.52 8.06 5.02
C ARG A 177 -20.05 8.36 5.21
N GLN A 178 -19.71 9.05 6.29
CA GLN A 178 -18.33 9.26 6.71
C GLN A 178 -18.08 8.64 8.08
N ALA A 179 -16.91 8.05 8.26
CA ALA A 179 -16.40 7.55 9.52
C ALA A 179 -14.94 8.00 9.68
N ALA A 180 -14.54 8.34 10.90
CA ALA A 180 -13.15 8.70 11.19
C ALA A 180 -12.22 7.48 11.07
N TRP A 181 -12.73 6.32 11.48
CA TRP A 181 -12.05 5.04 11.46
C TRP A 181 -13.11 3.92 11.41
N VAL A 182 -12.77 2.79 10.79
CA VAL A 182 -13.58 1.56 10.83
C VAL A 182 -12.66 0.34 10.86
N PRO A 183 -13.07 -0.77 11.49
CA PRO A 183 -12.31 -2.01 11.46
C PRO A 183 -12.49 -2.68 10.10
N PHE A 184 -11.55 -2.45 9.19
CA PHE A 184 -11.53 -3.04 7.86
C PHE A 184 -11.68 -4.58 7.83
N PRO A 185 -11.15 -5.38 8.77
CA PRO A 185 -11.43 -6.81 8.81
C PRO A 185 -12.93 -7.16 8.91
N ALA A 186 -13.72 -6.31 9.59
CA ALA A 186 -15.17 -6.50 9.71
C ALA A 186 -15.96 -5.84 8.57
N VAL A 187 -15.44 -4.75 7.98
CA VAL A 187 -16.14 -3.98 6.94
C VAL A 187 -15.87 -4.50 5.53
N LEU A 188 -14.61 -4.73 5.16
CA LEU A 188 -14.22 -5.04 3.78
C LEU A 188 -14.86 -6.32 3.22
N PRO A 189 -15.05 -7.42 3.98
CA PRO A 189 -15.75 -8.61 3.47
C PRO A 189 -17.20 -8.34 3.03
N ARG A 190 -17.78 -7.21 3.43
CA ARG A 190 -19.15 -6.77 3.09
C ARG A 190 -19.18 -5.67 2.01
N CYS A 191 -18.05 -5.42 1.34
CA CYS A 191 -17.92 -4.39 0.31
C CYS A 191 -17.89 -4.96 -1.12
N ALA A 192 -18.19 -4.13 -2.11
CA ALA A 192 -18.14 -4.53 -3.53
C ALA A 192 -16.78 -4.25 -4.20
N ALA A 193 -16.09 -3.21 -3.74
CA ALA A 193 -14.77 -2.76 -4.18
C ALA A 193 -14.24 -1.76 -3.13
N VAL A 194 -12.98 -1.32 -3.27
CA VAL A 194 -12.42 -0.24 -2.46
C VAL A 194 -11.68 0.78 -3.33
N VAL A 195 -11.88 2.07 -3.04
CA VAL A 195 -11.13 3.18 -3.66
C VAL A 195 -10.15 3.73 -2.64
N HIS A 196 -8.85 3.68 -2.92
CA HIS A 196 -7.85 4.09 -1.92
C HIS A 196 -6.58 4.68 -2.51
N HIS A 197 -5.83 5.38 -1.68
CA HIS A 197 -4.55 6.03 -2.04
C HIS A 197 -3.39 5.07 -2.40
N GLY A 198 -3.52 3.75 -2.18
CA GLY A 198 -2.44 2.79 -2.45
C GLY A 198 -1.48 2.50 -1.28
N GLY A 199 -1.80 2.90 -0.05
CA GLY A 199 -1.00 2.49 1.12
C GLY A 199 -1.07 0.99 1.36
N ILE A 200 0.06 0.41 1.79
CA ILE A 200 0.24 -1.05 1.92
C ILE A 200 -0.78 -1.71 2.85
N GLY A 201 -1.11 -1.08 3.99
CA GLY A 201 -2.07 -1.65 4.94
C GLY A 201 -3.47 -1.77 4.36
N THR A 202 -3.96 -0.73 3.65
CA THR A 202 -5.26 -0.79 2.96
C THR A 202 -5.24 -1.80 1.83
N LEU A 203 -4.17 -1.81 1.02
CA LEU A 203 -4.01 -2.76 -0.08
C LEU A 203 -4.06 -4.20 0.43
N ALA A 204 -3.26 -4.54 1.43
CA ALA A 204 -3.13 -5.89 1.93
C ALA A 204 -4.47 -6.40 2.54
N GLN A 205 -5.19 -5.55 3.27
CA GLN A 205 -6.52 -5.90 3.78
C GLN A 205 -7.57 -6.04 2.66
N ALA A 206 -7.49 -5.22 1.61
CA ALA A 206 -8.36 -5.36 0.45
C ALA A 206 -8.10 -6.65 -0.34
N VAL A 207 -6.83 -7.05 -0.47
CA VAL A 207 -6.46 -8.35 -1.04
C VAL A 207 -7.00 -9.47 -0.17
N LYS A 208 -6.76 -9.45 1.15
CA LYS A 208 -7.29 -10.47 2.09
C LYS A 208 -8.81 -10.62 1.99
N ALA A 209 -9.53 -9.50 1.88
CA ALA A 209 -10.99 -9.49 1.70
C ALA A 209 -11.46 -9.92 0.30
N GLY A 210 -10.54 -10.16 -0.64
CA GLY A 210 -10.87 -10.58 -2.01
C GLY A 210 -11.56 -9.49 -2.83
N LEU A 211 -11.25 -8.21 -2.58
CA LEU A 211 -11.93 -7.08 -3.22
C LEU A 211 -11.19 -6.56 -4.46
N PRO A 212 -11.94 -6.15 -5.51
CA PRO A 212 -11.42 -5.26 -6.54
C PRO A 212 -10.95 -3.92 -5.96
N GLN A 213 -9.79 -3.44 -6.41
CA GLN A 213 -9.15 -2.22 -5.90
C GLN A 213 -9.08 -1.12 -6.96
N PHE A 214 -9.50 0.09 -6.61
CA PHE A 214 -9.27 1.29 -7.42
C PHE A 214 -8.27 2.20 -6.70
N VAL A 215 -7.04 2.21 -7.19
CA VAL A 215 -5.93 2.94 -6.57
C VAL A 215 -5.81 4.36 -7.12
N VAL A 216 -5.76 5.36 -6.26
CA VAL A 216 -5.48 6.77 -6.60
C VAL A 216 -4.14 7.18 -5.99
N PRO A 217 -3.00 6.78 -6.59
CA PRO A 217 -1.69 6.92 -5.96
C PRO A 217 -1.18 8.37 -6.02
N HIS A 218 -0.69 8.87 -4.90
CA HIS A 218 -0.13 10.22 -4.80
C HIS A 218 1.40 10.22 -4.83
N ALA A 219 2.03 9.55 -3.87
CA ALA A 219 3.46 9.67 -3.59
C ALA A 219 4.04 8.40 -2.97
N HIS A 220 5.36 8.42 -2.73
CA HIS A 220 6.10 7.34 -2.10
C HIS A 220 5.99 6.02 -2.87
N ASP A 221 5.63 4.95 -2.17
CA ASP A 221 5.39 3.57 -2.60
C ASP A 221 4.05 3.35 -3.31
N GLN A 222 3.08 4.26 -3.12
CA GLN A 222 1.72 4.12 -3.66
C GLN A 222 1.67 3.84 -5.17
N PRO A 223 2.50 4.48 -6.03
CA PRO A 223 2.51 4.15 -7.45
C PRO A 223 3.05 2.76 -7.76
N ASP A 224 3.99 2.23 -6.97
CA ASP A 224 4.49 0.86 -7.10
C ASP A 224 3.38 -0.14 -6.74
N HIS A 225 2.67 0.13 -5.66
CA HIS A 225 1.50 -0.66 -5.25
C HIS A 225 0.38 -0.64 -6.30
N ALA A 226 0.09 0.53 -6.87
CA ALA A 226 -0.86 0.65 -7.98
C ALA A 226 -0.45 -0.20 -9.19
N LEU A 227 0.84 -0.17 -9.57
CA LEU A 227 1.39 -1.00 -10.64
C LEU A 227 1.20 -2.50 -10.33
N ARG A 228 1.46 -2.93 -9.09
CA ARG A 228 1.31 -4.34 -8.68
C ARG A 228 -0.14 -4.79 -8.71
N VAL A 229 -1.07 -3.97 -8.21
CA VAL A 229 -2.52 -4.23 -8.30
C VAL A 229 -2.96 -4.42 -9.76
N GLU A 230 -2.48 -3.60 -10.67
CA GLU A 230 -2.79 -3.72 -12.11
C GLU A 230 -2.15 -4.96 -12.74
N ARG A 231 -0.87 -5.23 -12.47
CA ARG A 231 -0.14 -6.40 -12.99
C ARG A 231 -0.79 -7.72 -12.56
N LEU A 232 -1.27 -7.80 -11.32
CA LEU A 232 -1.96 -8.98 -10.78
C LEU A 232 -3.41 -9.08 -11.27
N GLY A 233 -3.95 -8.03 -11.90
CA GLY A 233 -5.34 -7.96 -12.32
C GLY A 233 -6.32 -7.85 -11.15
N LEU A 234 -5.88 -7.29 -10.03
CA LEU A 234 -6.69 -7.04 -8.84
C LEU A 234 -7.45 -5.71 -8.91
N GLY A 235 -7.14 -4.89 -9.91
CA GLY A 235 -7.89 -3.66 -10.13
C GLY A 235 -7.30 -2.70 -11.14
N ARG A 236 -7.51 -1.41 -10.89
CA ARG A 236 -7.11 -0.29 -11.78
C ARG A 236 -6.58 0.88 -10.96
N SER A 237 -5.85 1.77 -11.62
CA SER A 237 -5.37 2.99 -11.00
C SER A 237 -5.57 4.24 -11.85
N LEU A 238 -5.75 5.39 -11.20
CA LEU A 238 -5.68 6.70 -11.82
C LEU A 238 -4.89 7.65 -10.93
N TYR A 239 -3.89 8.33 -11.49
CA TYR A 239 -3.25 9.42 -10.78
C TYR A 239 -4.25 10.57 -10.47
N PRO A 240 -4.03 11.34 -9.40
CA PRO A 240 -4.94 12.39 -8.92
C PRO A 240 -5.35 13.40 -10.00
N GLU A 241 -4.44 13.77 -10.90
CA GLU A 241 -4.71 14.67 -12.01
C GLU A 241 -5.67 14.08 -13.06
N LYS A 242 -5.81 12.75 -13.12
CA LYS A 242 -6.70 12.01 -14.03
C LYS A 242 -7.95 11.48 -13.32
N TYR A 243 -7.99 11.49 -11.99
CA TYR A 243 -9.15 11.07 -11.21
C TYR A 243 -10.26 12.12 -11.35
N ARG A 244 -11.17 11.88 -12.29
CA ARG A 244 -12.32 12.75 -12.62
C ARG A 244 -13.60 11.92 -12.60
N ALA A 245 -14.67 12.49 -12.08
CA ALA A 245 -15.85 11.77 -11.62
C ALA A 245 -16.43 10.82 -12.67
N ALA A 246 -16.65 11.30 -13.90
CA ALA A 246 -17.21 10.48 -14.99
C ALA A 246 -16.32 9.28 -15.35
N ARG A 247 -15.01 9.53 -15.52
CA ARG A 247 -14.04 8.48 -15.85
C ARG A 247 -13.88 7.49 -14.70
N ALA A 248 -13.77 7.98 -13.48
CA ALA A 248 -13.61 7.16 -12.29
C ALA A 248 -14.86 6.32 -12.00
N ALA A 249 -16.07 6.87 -12.18
CA ALA A 249 -17.31 6.11 -12.05
C ALA A 249 -17.40 4.97 -13.08
N THR A 250 -16.99 5.23 -14.33
CA THR A 250 -16.94 4.20 -15.38
C THR A 250 -16.00 3.05 -14.98
N ILE A 251 -14.76 3.38 -14.57
CA ILE A 251 -13.78 2.37 -14.13
C ILE A 251 -14.27 1.60 -12.90
N LEU A 252 -14.89 2.29 -11.93
CA LEU A 252 -15.42 1.64 -10.73
C LEU A 252 -16.54 0.64 -11.08
N ASN A 253 -17.44 1.01 -11.98
CA ASN A 253 -18.50 0.11 -12.46
C ASN A 253 -17.93 -1.09 -13.22
N GLU A 254 -16.94 -0.90 -14.09
CA GLU A 254 -16.25 -2.00 -14.79
C GLU A 254 -15.58 -2.97 -13.80
N LEU A 255 -14.90 -2.44 -12.79
CA LEU A 255 -14.28 -3.24 -11.72
C LEU A 255 -15.31 -4.07 -10.96
N MET A 256 -16.43 -3.45 -10.56
CA MET A 256 -17.50 -4.13 -9.83
C MET A 256 -18.31 -5.08 -10.72
N ALA A 257 -18.33 -4.91 -12.04
CA ALA A 257 -19.00 -5.83 -12.96
C ALA A 257 -18.15 -7.06 -13.31
N SER A 258 -16.82 -6.92 -13.33
CA SER A 258 -15.89 -7.96 -13.80
C SER A 258 -15.83 -9.21 -12.91
N THR A 259 -16.38 -10.31 -13.41
CA THR A 259 -16.27 -11.64 -12.78
C THR A 259 -14.83 -12.14 -12.73
N ALA A 260 -14.04 -11.87 -13.77
CA ALA A 260 -12.63 -12.25 -13.85
C ALA A 260 -11.79 -11.57 -12.77
N ILE A 261 -11.98 -10.26 -12.53
CA ILE A 261 -11.26 -9.54 -11.47
C ILE A 261 -11.68 -10.07 -10.10
N ARG A 262 -12.99 -10.26 -9.86
CA ARG A 262 -13.46 -10.85 -8.59
C ARG A 262 -12.87 -12.23 -8.32
N GLN A 263 -12.76 -13.08 -9.34
CA GLN A 263 -12.17 -14.41 -9.20
C GLN A 263 -10.69 -14.32 -8.82
N ARG A 264 -9.90 -13.48 -9.52
CA ARG A 264 -8.50 -13.24 -9.15
C ARG A 264 -8.36 -12.69 -7.73
N CYS A 265 -9.18 -11.72 -7.34
CA CYS A 265 -9.12 -11.16 -5.99
C CYS A 265 -9.37 -12.24 -4.93
N ARG A 266 -10.33 -13.16 -5.13
CA ARG A 266 -10.54 -14.29 -4.23
C ARG A 266 -9.34 -15.25 -4.19
N GLU A 267 -8.76 -15.57 -5.35
CA GLU A 267 -7.59 -16.46 -5.47
C GLU A 267 -6.37 -15.91 -4.71
N TYR A 268 -6.07 -14.63 -4.86
CA TYR A 268 -4.98 -13.99 -4.12
C TYR A 268 -5.33 -13.76 -2.65
N GLY A 269 -6.59 -13.43 -2.33
CA GLY A 269 -7.06 -13.25 -0.95
C GLY A 269 -6.98 -14.53 -0.12
N ALA A 270 -7.27 -15.69 -0.73
CA ALA A 270 -7.16 -17.00 -0.08
C ALA A 270 -5.72 -17.38 0.30
N GLN A 271 -4.71 -16.76 -0.33
CA GLN A 271 -3.29 -16.98 -0.02
C GLN A 271 -2.78 -16.08 1.11
N ILE A 272 -3.57 -15.11 1.58
CA ILE A 272 -3.16 -14.24 2.68
C ILE A 272 -3.49 -14.91 4.01
N ASP A 273 -2.46 -15.15 4.81
CA ASP A 273 -2.58 -15.56 6.20
C ASP A 273 -1.75 -14.59 7.06
N GLY A 274 -2.44 -13.68 7.77
CA GLY A 274 -1.80 -12.62 8.54
C GLY A 274 -1.15 -13.14 9.81
N ALA A 275 -1.82 -14.09 10.49
CA ALA A 275 -1.28 -14.77 11.66
C ALA A 275 -0.02 -15.57 11.33
N ALA A 276 -0.04 -16.38 10.26
CA ALA A 276 1.14 -17.14 9.84
C ALA A 276 2.29 -16.21 9.39
N ALA A 277 1.98 -15.09 8.72
CA ALA A 277 3.00 -14.10 8.35
C ALA A 277 3.65 -13.45 9.58
N LEU A 278 2.85 -13.15 10.62
CA LEU A 278 3.35 -12.61 11.88
C LEU A 278 4.22 -13.62 12.62
N GLU A 279 3.75 -14.86 12.77
CA GLU A 279 4.49 -15.95 13.42
C GLU A 279 5.85 -16.20 12.73
N LYS A 280 5.84 -16.21 11.39
CA LYS A 280 7.06 -16.36 10.59
C LYS A 280 8.03 -15.19 10.80
N ALA A 281 7.52 -13.95 10.87
CA ALA A 281 8.34 -12.78 11.15
C ALA A 281 8.97 -12.84 12.55
N CYS A 282 8.17 -13.18 13.57
CA CYS A 282 8.65 -13.34 14.95
C CYS A 282 9.73 -14.43 15.04
N SER A 283 9.52 -15.56 14.37
CA SER A 283 10.48 -16.67 14.35
C SER A 283 11.85 -16.25 13.80
N PHE A 284 11.90 -15.47 12.71
CA PHE A 284 13.17 -14.95 12.20
C PHE A 284 13.86 -13.98 13.17
N LEU A 285 13.08 -13.13 13.86
CA LEU A 285 13.61 -12.19 14.85
C LEU A 285 14.15 -12.92 16.09
N GLU A 286 13.46 -13.96 16.57
CA GLU A 286 13.91 -14.79 17.69
C GLU A 286 15.20 -15.56 17.35
N LEU A 287 15.28 -16.13 16.15
CA LEU A 287 16.50 -16.79 15.67
C LEU A 287 17.67 -15.83 15.61
N LEU A 288 17.46 -14.62 15.11
CA LEU A 288 18.47 -13.57 15.08
C LEU A 288 18.92 -13.18 16.50
N GLY A 289 18.00 -13.11 17.47
CA GLY A 289 18.32 -12.78 18.85
C GLY A 289 19.12 -13.83 19.61
N ARG A 290 19.12 -15.09 19.12
CA ARG A 290 19.88 -16.21 19.71
C ARG A 290 21.27 -16.39 19.10
N ALA A 291 21.53 -15.79 17.94
CA ALA A 291 22.83 -15.83 17.24
C ALA A 291 23.80 -14.77 17.78
#